data_AF-A0A1E5IYS7-F1
#
_entry.id   AF-A0A1E5IYS7-F1
#
_cell.length_a   1.000
_cell.length_b   1.000
_cell.length_c   1.000
_cell.angle_alpha   90.00
_cell.angle_beta   90.00
_cell.angle_gamma   90.00
#
_symmetry.space_group_name_H-M   'P 1'
#
loop_
_entity.id
_entity.type
_entity.pdbx_description
1 polymer ?
#
loop_
_entity_poly.entity_id
_entity_poly.type
_entity_poly.pdbx_seq_one_letter_code
_entity_poly.pdbx_strand_id
1 'polypeptide(L)'
;MILHLIQQSPNQDRALACCLPFVQNHDTIMLLGDSINALLLAEWQNRLQPLNVRMLTVDVQARGLTQRLSHCTQISYQEFVSLSLNHSKVISW
;
A
#
# COMPACT_ATOMS: atom_id res chain seq x y z
N MET A 1 -5.01 4.90 14.94
CA MET A 1 -4.42 5.00 13.60
C MET A 1 -3.71 3.68 13.31
N ILE A 2 -4.22 2.90 12.37
CA ILE A 2 -3.73 1.56 12.03
C ILE A 2 -2.93 1.61 10.73
N LEU A 3 -1.79 0.93 10.71
CA LEU A 3 -1.01 0.68 9.50
C LEU A 3 -1.38 -0.70 8.95
N HIS A 4 -2.01 -0.73 7.78
CA HIS A 4 -2.44 -1.96 7.11
C HIS A 4 -1.37 -2.36 6.08
N LEU A 5 -0.71 -3.50 6.28
CA LEU A 5 0.29 -4.04 5.37
C LEU A 5 -0.36 -5.03 4.41
N ILE A 6 -0.17 -4.82 3.12
CA ILE A 6 -0.61 -5.73 2.05
C ILE A 6 0.63 -6.15 1.26
N GLN A 7 0.83 -7.46 1.07
CA GLN A 7 2.02 -7.98 0.39
C GLN A 7 1.71 -8.65 -0.96
N GLN A 8 0.53 -9.24 -1.09
CA GLN A 8 0.14 -10.03 -2.26
C GLN A 8 -0.68 -9.20 -3.25
N SER A 9 -0.57 -9.56 -4.53
CA SER A 9 -1.38 -8.95 -5.60
C SER A 9 -2.86 -9.30 -5.43
N PRO A 10 -3.80 -8.40 -5.76
CA PRO A 10 -5.24 -8.71 -5.75
C PRO A 10 -5.67 -9.87 -6.66
N ASN A 11 -4.82 -10.24 -7.62
CA ASN A 11 -5.06 -11.40 -8.48
C ASN A 11 -4.67 -12.74 -7.82
N GLN A 12 -3.83 -12.70 -6.78
CA GLN A 12 -3.32 -13.88 -6.08
C GLN A 12 -4.04 -14.08 -4.74
N ASP A 13 -4.46 -13.00 -4.09
CA ASP A 13 -5.11 -13.03 -2.78
C ASP A 13 -6.13 -11.89 -2.62
N ARG A 14 -7.00 -12.02 -1.61
CA ARG A 14 -8.08 -11.11 -1.26
C ARG A 14 -7.73 -10.17 -0.10
N ALA A 15 -6.52 -10.20 0.46
CA ALA A 15 -6.09 -9.34 1.56
C ALA A 15 -6.47 -7.86 1.36
N LEU A 16 -6.16 -7.28 0.20
CA LEU A 16 -6.52 -5.89 -0.11
C LEU A 16 -8.04 -5.66 -0.10
N ALA A 17 -8.81 -6.59 -0.69
CA ALA A 17 -10.26 -6.51 -0.73
C ALA A 17 -10.88 -6.61 0.68
N CYS A 18 -10.35 -7.51 1.51
CA CYS A 18 -10.78 -7.75 2.87
C CYS A 18 -10.40 -6.60 3.81
N CYS A 19 -9.27 -5.94 3.56
CA CYS A 19 -8.79 -4.81 4.35
C CYS A 19 -9.68 -3.57 4.18
N LEU A 20 -10.09 -3.25 2.95
CA LEU A 20 -10.73 -1.97 2.62
C LEU A 20 -11.94 -1.59 3.48
N PRO A 21 -12.89 -2.49 3.81
CA PRO A 21 -14.03 -2.16 4.67
C PRO A 21 -13.66 -1.73 6.09
N PHE A 22 -12.45 -2.00 6.56
CA PHE A 22 -12.00 -1.69 7.92
C PHE A 22 -11.12 -0.44 7.99
N VAL A 23 -10.75 0.16 6.86
CA VAL A 23 -9.85 1.32 6.81
C VAL A 23 -10.62 2.58 7.22
N GLN A 24 -10.09 3.31 8.21
CA GLN A 24 -10.63 4.59 8.66
C GLN A 24 -9.82 5.76 8.09
N ASN A 25 -10.33 6.99 8.20
CA ASN A 25 -9.74 8.19 7.57
C ASN A 25 -8.29 8.48 7.97
N HIS A 26 -7.86 8.05 9.16
CA HIS A 26 -6.50 8.29 9.63
C HIS A 26 -5.57 7.11 9.32
N ASP A 27 -6.11 5.96 8.94
CA ASP A 27 -5.32 4.77 8.70
C ASP A 27 -4.50 4.88 7.43
N THR A 28 -3.41 4.13 7.38
CA THR A 28 -2.51 4.08 6.22
C THR A 28 -2.51 2.68 5.64
N ILE A 29 -2.66 2.56 4.33
CA ILE A 29 -2.41 1.31 3.61
C ILE A 29 -0.99 1.34 3.06
N MET A 30 -0.19 0.34 3.42
CA MET A 30 1.15 0.13 2.91
C MET A 30 1.15 -1.04 1.92
N LEU A 31 1.35 -0.72 0.65
CA LEU A 31 1.56 -1.71 -0.40
C LEU A 31 3.04 -2.10 -0.45
N LEU A 32 3.31 -3.37 -0.20
CA LEU A 32 4.62 -3.99 -0.21
C LEU A 32 4.64 -5.10 -1.25
N GLY A 33 5.81 -5.43 -1.78
CA GLY A 33 5.96 -6.57 -2.66
C GLY A 33 4.99 -6.53 -3.85
N ASP A 34 4.30 -7.65 -4.10
CA ASP A 34 3.47 -7.83 -5.29
C ASP A 34 2.15 -7.07 -5.24
N SER A 35 1.74 -6.60 -4.06
CA SER A 35 0.54 -5.76 -3.90
C SER A 35 0.63 -4.43 -4.65
N ILE A 36 1.84 -3.94 -4.97
CA ILE A 36 2.03 -2.74 -5.79
C ILE A 36 1.35 -2.87 -7.16
N ASN A 37 1.26 -4.10 -7.69
CA ASN A 37 0.61 -4.36 -8.97
C ASN A 37 -0.89 -4.01 -8.95
N ALA A 38 -1.52 -3.88 -7.77
CA ALA A 38 -2.88 -3.37 -7.64
C ALA A 38 -3.04 -2.00 -8.34
N LEU A 39 -2.04 -1.13 -8.23
CA LEU A 39 -2.06 0.21 -8.82
C LEU A 39 -1.94 0.21 -10.35
N LEU A 40 -1.81 -0.95 -10.99
CA LEU A 40 -1.85 -1.08 -12.45
C LEU A 40 -3.27 -1.37 -12.97
N LEU A 41 -4.22 -1.63 -12.06
CA LEU A 41 -5.59 -2.02 -12.37
C LEU A 41 -6.53 -0.85 -12.03
N ALA A 42 -7.32 -0.39 -13.00
CA ALA A 42 -8.19 0.78 -12.86
C ALA A 42 -9.20 0.65 -11.69
N GLU A 43 -9.73 -0.55 -11.46
CA GLU A 43 -10.63 -0.82 -10.33
C GLU A 43 -9.97 -0.45 -8.99
N TRP A 44 -8.74 -0.93 -8.78
CA TRP A 44 -8.01 -0.71 -7.53
C TRP A 44 -7.52 0.71 -7.40
N GLN A 45 -7.09 1.36 -8.48
CA GLN A 45 -6.77 2.79 -8.46
C GLN A 45 -7.97 3.61 -7.95
N ASN A 46 -9.17 3.38 -8.48
CA ASN A 46 -10.38 4.11 -8.06
C ASN A 46 -10.73 3.87 -6.59
N ARG A 47 -10.61 2.62 -6.11
CA ARG A 47 -10.90 2.26 -4.72
C ARG A 47 -9.87 2.80 -3.72
N LEU A 48 -8.62 2.96 -4.16
CA LEU A 48 -7.51 3.43 -3.33
C LEU A 48 -7.32 4.96 -3.36
N GLN A 49 -7.82 5.64 -4.41
CA GLN A 49 -7.69 7.08 -4.60
C GLN A 49 -8.13 7.94 -3.39
N PRO A 50 -9.20 7.62 -2.64
CA PRO A 50 -9.58 8.42 -1.47
C PRO A 50 -8.79 8.09 -0.19
N LEU A 51 -7.89 7.11 -0.21
CA LEU A 51 -7.22 6.56 0.97
C LEU A 51 -5.75 7.01 1.04
N ASN A 52 -5.19 7.00 2.24
CA ASN A 52 -3.75 7.24 2.43
C ASN A 52 -2.97 5.96 2.09
N VAL A 53 -2.52 5.87 0.84
CA VAL A 53 -1.74 4.72 0.34
C VAL A 53 -0.27 5.09 0.18
N ARG A 54 0.60 4.23 0.71
CA ARG A 54 2.06 4.34 0.63
C ARG A 54 2.62 3.06 0.03
N MET A 55 3.79 3.15 -0.60
CA MET A 55 4.53 1.98 -1.08
C MET A 55 6.04 2.17 -0.94
N LEU A 56 6.78 1.06 -0.89
CA LEU A 56 8.23 1.15 -0.87
C LEU A 56 8.79 1.53 -2.24
N THR A 57 9.62 2.58 -2.25
CA THR A 57 10.35 3.01 -3.47
C THR A 57 11.15 1.86 -4.07
N VAL A 58 11.78 1.03 -3.23
CA VAL A 58 12.58 -0.11 -3.71
C VAL A 58 11.74 -1.17 -4.40
N ASP A 59 10.50 -1.39 -3.98
CA ASP A 59 9.62 -2.39 -4.57
C ASP A 59 9.05 -1.91 -5.90
N VAL A 60 8.81 -0.60 -6.04
CA VAL A 60 8.44 0.05 -7.31
C VAL A 60 9.59 -0.09 -8.31
N GLN A 61 10.82 0.19 -7.87
CA GLN A 61 12.02 0.10 -8.70
C GLN A 61 12.31 -1.33 -9.13
N ALA A 62 12.28 -2.29 -8.20
CA ALA A 62 12.52 -3.71 -8.48
C ALA A 62 11.54 -4.29 -9.52
N ARG A 63 10.33 -3.72 -9.63
CA ARG A 63 9.30 -4.11 -10.60
C ARG A 63 9.34 -3.30 -11.90
N GLY A 64 10.27 -2.35 -12.04
CA GLY A 64 10.37 -1.49 -13.23
C GLY A 64 9.18 -0.52 -13.39
N LEU A 65 8.49 -0.17 -12.31
CA LEU A 65 7.26 0.63 -12.34
C LEU A 65 7.48 2.13 -12.04
N THR A 66 8.74 2.57 -11.90
CA THR A 66 9.10 3.93 -11.47
C THR A 66 8.38 5.03 -12.24
N GLN A 67 8.33 4.95 -13.58
CA GLN A 67 7.65 5.97 -14.39
C GLN A 67 6.12 5.91 -14.22
N ARG A 68 5.56 4.69 -14.20
CA ARG A 68 4.10 4.45 -14.13
C ARG A 68 3.51 4.88 -12.80
N LEU A 69 4.26 4.70 -11.70
CA LEU A 69 3.81 4.99 -10.33
C LEU A 69 4.46 6.25 -9.73
N SER A 70 5.00 7.12 -10.58
CA SER A 70 5.61 8.40 -10.17
C SER A 70 4.66 9.36 -9.45
N HIS A 71 3.36 9.25 -9.74
CA HIS A 71 2.30 10.04 -9.09
C HIS A 71 1.87 9.49 -7.74
N CYS A 72 2.25 8.26 -7.40
CA CYS A 72 1.89 7.65 -6.13
C CYS A 72 2.90 8.03 -5.03
N THR A 73 2.46 7.97 -3.78
CA THR A 73 3.33 8.28 -2.65
C THR A 73 4.26 7.12 -2.32
N GLN A 74 5.51 7.23 -2.74
CA GLN A 74 6.58 6.27 -2.49
C GLN A 74 7.41 6.71 -1.28
N ILE A 75 7.82 5.75 -0.45
CA ILE A 75 8.61 5.98 0.76
C ILE A 75 9.79 5.03 0.86
N SER A 76 10.82 5.45 1.59
CA SER A 76 11.97 4.63 1.95
C SER A 76 11.63 3.62 3.05
N TYR A 77 12.52 2.64 3.25
CA TYR A 77 12.43 1.73 4.39
C TYR A 77 12.51 2.47 5.75
N GLN A 78 13.29 3.54 5.85
CA GLN A 78 13.40 4.32 7.08
C GLN A 78 12.08 5.03 7.41
N GLU A 79 11.41 5.58 6.40
CA GLU A 79 10.08 6.17 6.55
C GLU A 79 9.04 5.09 6.90
N PHE A 80 9.14 3.88 6.33
CA PHE A 80 8.28 2.77 6.71
C PHE A 80 8.46 2.37 8.19
N VAL A 81 9.71 2.28 8.67
CA VAL A 81 9.98 2.05 10.10
C VAL A 81 9.35 3.16 10.94
N SER A 82 9.52 4.43 10.54
CA SER A 82 8.91 5.57 11.24
C SER A 82 7.38 5.48 11.27
N LEU A 83 6.74 5.08 10.16
CA LEU A 83 5.29 4.86 10.12
C LEU A 83 4.86 3.77 11.09
N SER A 84 5.61 2.66 11.19
CA SER A 84 5.28 1.56 12.10
C SER A 84 5.33 1.97 13.58
N LEU A 85 6.17 2.95 13.93
CA LEU A 85 6.27 3.51 15.28
C LEU A 85 5.18 4.55 15.57
N ASN A 86 4.76 5.31 14.54
CA ASN A 86 3.77 6.39 14.68
C ASN A 86 2.32 5.89 14.66
N HIS A 87 2.07 4.67 14.14
CA HIS A 87 0.75 4.05 14.18
C HIS A 87 0.58 3.28 15.49
N SER A 88 -0.63 3.33 16.06
CA SER A 88 -0.96 2.64 17.31
C SER A 88 -1.03 1.12 17.15
N LYS A 89 -1.14 0.63 15.91
CA LYS A 89 -1.20 -0.79 15.57
C LYS A 89 -0.73 -1.01 14.13
N VAL A 90 -0.07 -2.14 13.90
CA VAL A 90 0.26 -2.64 12.55
C VAL A 90 -0.50 -3.94 12.34
N ILE A 91 -1.21 -4.07 11.22
CA ILE A 91 -1.93 -5.29 10.83
C ILE A 91 -1.37 -5.76 9.49
N SER A 92 -0.85 -6.99 9.45
CA SER A 92 -0.55 -7.67 8.20
C SER A 92 -1.78 -8.45 7.77
N TRP A 93 -2.24 -8.22 6.55
CA TRP A 93 -3.39 -8.88 5.95
C TRP A 93 -2.97 -10.02 5.03
#